data_AF-A4J956-F1
#
_entry.id   AF-A4J956-F1
#
_cell.length_a   1.000
_cell.length_b   1.000
_cell.length_c   1.000
_cell.angle_alpha   90.00
_cell.angle_beta   90.00
_cell.angle_gamma   90.00
#
_symmetry.space_group_name_H-M   'P 1'
#
loop_
_entity.id
_entity.type
_entity.pdbx_description
1 polymer ?
#
loop_
_entity_poly.entity_id
_entity_poly.type
_entity_poly.pdbx_seq_one_letter_code
_entity_poly.pdbx_strand_id
1 'polypeptide(L)'
;MKVKDKIILMVLCLSMLWAVPAWAADQLAKGVQYRSFERNNWEGKPIKGHILEVDPGVKYTEIRPVMGNEVFGQRENLSKMAQRTGAIAAVNGGFFDMGSGVPLGNLIIDGKPEYISDILKTSFGFKTSGGLKLGYLAPKITVELTGSSLLTTKGINVPAVNDGFVLYTHAWGKEVYASNCVVLKPTQNGFKAYAAAGGVKAPAGGYVLAGWGSSAGQLVGVAEGTKARVITEMPEDWQNIRHVLTGSPMLVEGGLPVDQAVNEGLWGSVLKYSPRTALGVTAQGKVLLVVVDGRQESSAGLTLEEMAYLMIDLGAVQAVGLDGGGSSEMWVKGKIVNNPSDKKERSLANGLIILQQMPVYVNYQRLYLDVAPVLDNGRTLVPMRKIFERLGADIDWNAQSQTVTATKGEVKIELTLGKTTAVVNGKNIKLDVPAKLVDGRTMVPMRFVGETLGAKVNYVTTNGPAVHIISPEGGTADEQ
;
A
#
# COMPACT_ATOMS: atom_id res chain seq x y z
N MET A 1 47.55 8.05 36.54
CA MET A 1 46.59 7.73 35.47
C MET A 1 45.78 8.98 35.15
N LYS A 2 45.80 9.43 33.89
CA LYS A 2 45.27 10.74 33.47
C LYS A 2 43.77 10.65 33.16
N VAL A 3 43.08 11.78 33.33
CA VAL A 3 41.62 11.97 33.22
C VAL A 3 40.99 11.41 31.91
N LYS A 4 41.78 11.23 30.85
CA LYS A 4 41.33 10.61 29.58
C LYS A 4 40.90 9.14 29.71
N ASP A 5 41.49 8.37 30.62
CA ASP A 5 41.18 6.93 30.75
C ASP A 5 39.84 6.69 31.48
N LYS A 6 39.36 7.66 32.28
CA LYS A 6 38.06 7.58 32.95
C LYS A 6 36.88 7.92 32.03
N ILE A 7 37.09 8.76 31.01
CA ILE A 7 36.03 9.13 30.06
C ILE A 7 35.77 7.99 29.06
N ILE A 8 36.80 7.27 28.65
CA ILE A 8 36.66 6.11 27.77
C ILE A 8 35.97 4.95 28.50
N LEU A 9 36.27 4.73 29.79
CA LEU A 9 35.60 3.70 30.59
C LEU A 9 34.12 4.04 30.89
N MET A 10 33.76 5.32 30.99
CA MET A 10 32.38 5.76 31.25
C MET A 10 31.50 5.75 30.00
N VAL A 11 32.08 5.91 28.79
CA VAL A 11 31.38 5.74 27.50
C VAL A 11 31.24 4.27 27.12
N LEU A 12 32.18 3.40 27.51
CA LEU A 12 32.07 1.95 27.32
C LEU A 12 31.16 1.24 28.35
N CYS A 13 30.96 1.82 29.55
CA CYS A 13 30.04 1.25 30.55
C CYS A 13 28.58 1.69 30.39
N LEU A 14 28.26 2.74 29.62
CA LEU A 14 26.86 3.13 29.36
C LEU A 14 26.23 2.42 28.14
N SER A 15 27.01 1.77 27.28
CA SER A 15 26.48 1.01 26.14
C SER A 15 26.18 -0.46 26.44
N MET A 16 26.44 -0.93 27.68
CA MET A 16 26.18 -2.30 28.12
C MET A 16 25.03 -2.45 29.12
N LEU A 17 24.41 -1.35 29.54
CA LEU A 17 23.16 -1.37 30.29
C LEU A 17 22.06 -0.98 29.30
N TRP A 18 21.01 -1.79 29.19
CA TRP A 18 19.92 -1.71 28.19
C TRP A 18 20.14 -2.41 26.84
N ALA A 19 21.02 -3.41 26.76
CA ALA A 19 20.81 -4.44 25.75
C ALA A 19 19.43 -5.07 26.00
N VAL A 20 18.50 -4.85 25.07
CA VAL A 20 17.22 -5.55 25.07
C VAL A 20 17.55 -7.03 25.16
N PRO A 21 17.05 -7.78 26.15
CA PRO A 21 17.31 -9.21 26.19
C PRO A 21 16.90 -9.79 24.84
N ALA A 22 17.71 -10.68 24.27
CA ALA A 22 17.35 -11.42 23.08
C ALA A 22 16.17 -12.35 23.41
N TRP A 23 14.96 -11.79 23.46
CA TRP A 23 13.72 -12.53 23.59
C TRP A 23 13.46 -13.26 22.28
N ALA A 24 12.89 -14.46 22.38
CA ALA A 24 12.58 -15.29 21.23
C ALA A 24 11.72 -14.49 20.23
N ALA A 25 12.29 -14.19 19.07
CA ALA A 25 11.56 -13.58 17.96
C ALA A 25 10.85 -14.68 17.18
N ASP A 26 9.56 -14.48 16.91
CA ASP A 26 8.79 -15.37 16.05
C ASP A 26 9.21 -15.11 14.59
N GLN A 27 9.89 -16.08 13.99
CA GLN A 27 10.16 -16.05 12.55
C GLN A 27 8.84 -16.26 11.81
N LEU A 28 8.32 -15.20 11.19
CA LEU A 28 7.05 -15.28 10.47
C LEU A 28 7.24 -15.90 9.09
N ALA A 29 8.29 -15.47 8.41
CA ALA A 29 8.70 -15.87 7.07
C ALA A 29 10.18 -15.52 6.88
N LYS A 30 10.84 -15.89 5.78
CA LYS A 30 12.28 -15.57 5.60
C LYS A 30 12.49 -14.04 5.64
N GLY A 31 13.35 -13.54 6.53
CA GLY A 31 13.58 -12.10 6.68
C GLY A 31 12.41 -11.30 7.27
N VAL A 32 11.39 -11.96 7.84
CA VAL A 32 10.28 -11.29 8.54
C VAL A 32 10.17 -11.87 9.94
N GLN A 33 10.37 -11.02 10.93
CA GLN A 33 10.39 -11.40 12.35
C GLN A 33 9.45 -10.53 13.15
N TYR A 34 8.80 -11.14 14.14
CA TYR A 34 7.95 -10.48 15.10
C TYR A 34 8.49 -10.65 16.52
N ARG A 35 8.39 -9.60 17.34
CA ARG A 35 8.65 -9.68 18.79
C ARG A 35 7.80 -8.67 19.55
N SER A 36 7.44 -9.00 20.78
CA SER A 36 6.85 -8.06 21.74
C SER A 36 7.86 -7.62 22.78
N PHE A 37 7.61 -6.49 23.44
CA PHE A 37 8.40 -6.02 24.56
C PHE A 37 7.55 -5.31 25.62
N GLU A 38 8.06 -5.29 26.84
CA GLU A 38 7.54 -4.47 27.94
C GLU A 38 8.68 -3.62 28.52
N ARG A 39 8.39 -2.33 28.77
CA ARG A 39 9.32 -1.36 29.36
C ARG A 39 8.53 -0.37 30.22
N ASN A 40 9.21 0.59 30.84
CA ASN A 40 8.56 1.78 31.38
C ASN A 40 8.85 2.99 30.49
N ASN A 41 7.89 3.91 30.40
CA ASN A 41 8.09 5.23 29.81
C ASN A 41 8.87 6.15 30.79
N TRP A 42 9.14 7.39 30.40
CA TRP A 42 9.91 8.34 31.22
C TRP A 42 9.19 8.80 32.50
N GLU A 43 7.88 8.58 32.61
CA GLU A 43 7.11 8.74 33.85
C GLU A 43 7.14 7.49 34.76
N GLY A 44 7.85 6.44 34.37
CA GLY A 44 7.91 5.18 35.12
C GLY A 44 6.66 4.31 34.98
N LYS A 45 5.74 4.64 34.06
CA LYS A 45 4.53 3.84 33.79
C LYS A 45 4.83 2.72 32.78
N PRO A 46 4.16 1.56 32.89
CA PRO A 46 4.39 0.46 31.97
C PRO A 46 4.00 0.83 30.55
N ILE A 47 4.74 0.29 29.58
CA ILE A 47 4.40 0.26 28.16
C ILE A 47 4.54 -1.15 27.61
N LYS A 48 3.65 -1.52 26.70
CA LYS A 48 3.74 -2.74 25.89
C LYS A 48 3.89 -2.36 24.43
N GLY A 49 4.85 -2.97 23.75
CA GLY A 49 5.05 -2.72 22.34
C GLY A 49 5.35 -3.98 21.54
N HIS A 50 5.25 -3.82 20.24
CA HIS A 50 5.31 -4.87 19.25
C HIS A 50 6.14 -4.38 18.08
N ILE A 51 7.02 -5.25 17.58
CA ILE A 51 7.99 -4.91 16.54
C ILE A 51 7.88 -5.96 15.45
N LEU A 52 7.66 -5.49 14.23
CA LEU A 52 7.92 -6.26 13.01
C LEU A 52 9.22 -5.75 12.39
N GLU A 53 10.18 -6.65 12.24
CA GLU A 53 11.41 -6.40 11.53
C GLU A 53 11.35 -7.13 10.19
N VAL A 54 11.52 -6.36 9.11
CA VAL A 54 11.37 -6.84 7.74
C VAL A 54 12.64 -6.53 6.96
N ASP A 55 13.23 -7.54 6.34
CA ASP A 55 14.31 -7.40 5.38
C ASP A 55 13.72 -7.33 3.96
N PRO A 56 13.63 -6.12 3.36
CA PRO A 56 13.10 -5.96 2.01
C PRO A 56 14.03 -6.51 0.92
N GLY A 57 15.28 -6.87 1.27
CA GLY A 57 16.22 -7.54 0.35
C GLY A 57 15.90 -9.02 0.12
N VAL A 58 15.04 -9.63 0.95
CA VAL A 58 14.60 -11.00 0.75
C VAL A 58 13.64 -11.08 -0.44
N LYS A 59 13.93 -11.99 -1.37
CA LYS A 59 13.13 -12.24 -2.57
C LYS A 59 11.65 -12.43 -2.22
N TYR A 60 10.79 -11.70 -2.94
CA TYR A 60 9.32 -11.68 -2.78
C TYR A 60 8.79 -11.10 -1.46
N THR A 61 9.66 -10.57 -0.60
CA THR A 61 9.22 -9.77 0.55
C THR A 61 8.86 -8.37 0.04
N GLU A 62 7.62 -7.95 0.27
CA GLU A 62 7.11 -6.63 -0.12
C GLU A 62 6.41 -5.98 1.07
N ILE A 63 6.79 -4.75 1.36
CA ILE A 63 6.05 -3.85 2.25
C ILE A 63 5.33 -2.86 1.34
N ARG A 64 4.00 -2.76 1.47
CA ARG A 64 3.22 -1.84 0.63
C ARG A 64 2.03 -1.26 1.39
N PRO A 65 1.61 -0.04 1.04
CA PRO A 65 0.34 0.49 1.48
C PRO A 65 -0.82 -0.19 0.74
N VAL A 66 -1.98 -0.22 1.41
CA VAL A 66 -3.28 -0.62 0.86
C VAL A 66 -4.37 0.34 1.33
N MET A 67 -5.38 0.54 0.50
CA MET A 67 -6.54 1.38 0.81
C MET A 67 -7.63 0.55 1.50
N GLY A 68 -8.37 1.13 2.43
CA GLY A 68 -9.59 0.52 2.97
C GLY A 68 -10.63 0.37 1.86
N ASN A 69 -11.15 -0.84 1.69
CA ASN A 69 -12.12 -1.20 0.64
C ASN A 69 -11.80 -0.66 -0.77
N GLU A 70 -10.52 -0.41 -1.08
CA GLU A 70 -10.03 0.05 -2.39
C GLU A 70 -10.56 1.41 -2.91
N VAL A 71 -11.31 2.17 -2.10
CA VAL A 71 -11.79 3.53 -2.44
C VAL A 71 -11.81 4.46 -1.23
N PHE A 72 -11.59 5.75 -1.44
CA PHE A 72 -11.54 6.73 -0.35
C PHE A 72 -12.91 6.98 0.28
N GLY A 73 -12.89 7.14 1.60
CA GLY A 73 -14.09 7.27 2.43
C GLY A 73 -14.73 5.94 2.83
N GLN A 74 -14.27 4.79 2.32
CA GLN A 74 -14.72 3.47 2.77
C GLN A 74 -13.65 2.80 3.64
N ARG A 75 -13.76 2.98 4.95
CA ARG A 75 -12.78 2.44 5.92
C ARG A 75 -12.92 0.93 6.11
N GLU A 76 -11.83 0.26 6.44
CA GLU A 76 -11.74 -1.19 6.62
C GLU A 76 -10.91 -1.53 7.87
N ASN A 77 -11.21 -2.62 8.57
CA ASN A 77 -10.35 -3.07 9.68
C ASN A 77 -9.02 -3.61 9.15
N LEU A 78 -7.94 -3.44 9.91
CA LEU A 78 -6.62 -3.92 9.51
C LEU A 78 -6.59 -5.43 9.24
N SER A 79 -7.28 -6.21 10.08
CA SER A 79 -7.40 -7.66 9.91
C SER A 79 -8.02 -8.06 8.56
N LYS A 80 -9.03 -7.32 8.10
CA LYS A 80 -9.69 -7.57 6.81
C LYS A 80 -8.80 -7.18 5.63
N MET A 81 -8.08 -6.05 5.73
CA MET A 81 -7.07 -5.67 4.75
C MET A 81 -5.98 -6.76 4.62
N ALA A 82 -5.48 -7.26 5.74
CA ALA A 82 -4.48 -8.31 5.76
C ALA A 82 -5.00 -9.63 5.15
N GLN A 83 -6.22 -10.05 5.51
CA GLN A 83 -6.84 -11.26 4.99
C GLN A 83 -7.09 -11.22 3.49
N ARG A 84 -7.71 -10.14 2.97
CA ARG A 84 -8.03 -10.04 1.53
C ARG A 84 -6.79 -9.95 0.65
N THR A 85 -5.68 -9.50 1.22
CA THR A 85 -4.40 -9.33 0.51
C THR A 85 -3.47 -10.54 0.61
N GLY A 86 -3.75 -11.49 1.51
CA GLY A 86 -2.86 -12.61 1.79
C GLY A 86 -1.57 -12.17 2.50
N ALA A 87 -1.66 -11.11 3.31
CA ALA A 87 -0.54 -10.61 4.10
C ALA A 87 -0.14 -11.62 5.18
N ILE A 88 1.17 -11.65 5.51
CA ILE A 88 1.69 -12.45 6.64
C ILE A 88 1.72 -11.64 7.93
N ALA A 89 1.77 -10.30 7.80
CA ALA A 89 1.67 -9.33 8.88
C ALA A 89 1.17 -8.00 8.32
N ALA A 90 0.67 -7.11 9.18
CA ALA A 90 0.25 -5.76 8.81
C ALA A 90 0.31 -4.82 10.02
N VAL A 91 0.39 -3.51 9.76
CA VAL A 91 0.15 -2.44 10.74
C VAL A 91 -0.76 -1.38 10.13
N ASN A 92 -1.37 -0.54 10.96
CA ASN A 92 -2.08 0.63 10.45
C ASN A 92 -1.16 1.57 9.66
N GLY A 93 -1.76 2.43 8.84
CA GLY A 93 -1.02 3.33 7.96
C GLY A 93 -1.01 4.79 8.42
N GLY A 94 -0.99 5.69 7.46
CA GLY A 94 -0.93 7.14 7.64
C GLY A 94 -2.27 7.75 8.05
N PHE A 95 -2.22 9.04 8.36
CA PHE A 95 -3.37 9.80 8.85
C PHE A 95 -4.52 9.86 7.84
N PHE A 96 -5.72 10.05 8.36
CA PHE A 96 -6.92 10.28 7.57
C PHE A 96 -7.93 11.11 8.37
N ASP A 97 -8.81 11.80 7.67
CA ASP A 97 -9.90 12.54 8.31
C ASP A 97 -10.98 11.56 8.81
N MET A 98 -11.24 11.56 10.12
CA MET A 98 -12.15 10.60 10.76
C MET A 98 -13.62 10.75 10.34
N GLY A 99 -14.02 11.94 9.87
CA GLY A 99 -15.36 12.23 9.40
C GLY A 99 -15.61 11.69 7.98
N SER A 100 -14.74 12.05 7.04
CA SER A 100 -14.86 11.72 5.62
C SER A 100 -14.22 10.40 5.21
N GLY A 101 -13.26 9.89 6.00
CA GLY A 101 -12.47 8.69 5.73
C GLY A 101 -11.41 8.86 4.63
N VAL A 102 -11.10 10.09 4.24
CA VAL A 102 -10.10 10.43 3.21
C VAL A 102 -8.71 10.53 3.84
N PRO A 103 -7.65 9.97 3.23
CA PRO A 103 -6.28 10.06 3.75
C PRO A 103 -5.77 11.51 3.78
N LEU A 104 -4.68 11.74 4.53
CA LEU A 104 -3.92 12.99 4.52
C LEU A 104 -2.52 12.73 3.95
N GLY A 105 -1.95 13.71 3.24
CA GLY A 105 -0.63 13.57 2.61
C GLY A 105 -0.65 12.99 1.22
N ASN A 106 0.31 12.11 0.96
CA ASN A 106 0.57 11.44 -0.30
C ASN A 106 0.43 9.93 -0.15
N LEU A 107 -0.26 9.31 -1.10
CA LEU A 107 -0.37 7.87 -1.29
C LEU A 107 -0.06 7.55 -2.75
N ILE A 108 1.01 6.79 -2.97
CA ILE A 108 1.38 6.26 -4.28
C ILE A 108 1.43 4.74 -4.17
N ILE A 109 0.74 4.03 -5.05
CA ILE A 109 0.70 2.56 -5.05
C ILE A 109 1.09 2.07 -6.44
N ASP A 110 2.10 1.20 -6.52
CA ASP A 110 2.62 0.65 -7.78
C ASP A 110 2.98 1.75 -8.82
N GLY A 111 3.53 2.87 -8.35
CA GLY A 111 3.92 4.03 -9.15
C GLY A 111 2.77 4.99 -9.47
N LYS A 112 1.52 4.60 -9.18
CA LYS A 112 0.33 5.40 -9.45
C LYS A 112 0.02 6.32 -8.27
N PRO A 113 -0.05 7.65 -8.47
CA PRO A 113 -0.52 8.58 -7.45
C PRO A 113 -2.01 8.37 -7.19
N GLU A 114 -2.35 7.73 -6.07
CA GLU A 114 -3.74 7.49 -5.68
C GLU A 114 -4.29 8.65 -4.86
N TYR A 115 -3.48 9.35 -4.08
CA TYR A 115 -3.91 10.55 -3.35
C TYR A 115 -2.73 11.50 -3.18
N ILE A 116 -2.89 12.76 -3.55
CA ILE A 116 -1.84 13.78 -3.43
C ILE A 116 -2.48 15.03 -2.84
N SER A 117 -1.99 15.48 -1.69
CA SER A 117 -2.43 16.70 -1.02
C SER A 117 -1.24 17.53 -0.54
N ASP A 118 -1.49 18.80 -0.23
CA ASP A 118 -0.47 19.75 0.25
C ASP A 118 -0.28 19.74 1.79
N ILE A 119 -1.07 18.93 2.49
CA ILE A 119 -1.06 18.74 3.94
C ILE A 119 -0.21 17.52 4.29
N LEU A 120 0.66 17.62 5.30
CA LEU A 120 1.58 16.56 5.75
C LEU A 120 2.48 16.04 4.61
N LYS A 121 3.76 16.44 4.62
CA LYS A 121 4.70 16.12 3.52
C LYS A 121 5.73 15.06 3.88
N THR A 122 5.96 14.80 5.16
CA THR A 122 6.93 13.79 5.60
C THR A 122 6.42 12.40 5.20
N SER A 123 7.08 11.81 4.23
CA SER A 123 6.66 10.58 3.61
C SER A 123 7.79 9.57 3.64
N PHE A 124 7.43 8.30 3.50
CA PHE A 124 8.37 7.26 3.16
C PHE A 124 7.90 6.58 1.89
N GLY A 125 8.85 6.06 1.11
CA GLY A 125 8.55 5.32 -0.09
C GLY A 125 9.54 4.20 -0.35
N PHE A 126 9.04 3.17 -1.03
CA PHE A 126 9.82 2.02 -1.44
C PHE A 126 10.17 2.15 -2.91
N LYS A 127 11.46 2.07 -3.24
CA LYS A 127 11.93 2.16 -4.63
C LYS A 127 11.63 0.88 -5.39
N THR A 128 11.48 0.99 -6.71
CA THR A 128 11.31 -0.16 -7.62
C THR A 128 12.49 -1.14 -7.57
N SER A 129 13.70 -0.63 -7.35
CA SER A 129 14.93 -1.41 -7.19
C SER A 129 15.07 -2.11 -5.83
N GLY A 130 14.15 -1.85 -4.89
CA GLY A 130 14.32 -2.12 -3.47
C GLY A 130 14.96 -0.94 -2.73
N GLY A 131 14.82 -0.97 -1.39
CA GLY A 131 15.24 0.11 -0.50
C GLY A 131 14.15 1.14 -0.19
N LEU A 132 14.34 1.85 0.91
CA LEU A 132 13.40 2.85 1.44
C LEU A 132 13.99 4.26 1.33
N LYS A 133 13.15 5.21 0.97
CA LYS A 133 13.42 6.66 1.01
C LYS A 133 12.48 7.27 2.05
N LEU A 134 13.00 8.12 2.92
CA LEU A 134 12.23 8.89 3.89
C LEU A 134 12.61 10.37 3.73
N GLY A 135 11.63 11.26 3.76
CA GLY A 135 11.84 12.71 3.71
C GLY A 135 10.57 13.47 3.33
N TYR A 136 10.72 14.75 3.02
CA TYR A 136 9.63 15.56 2.51
C TYR A 136 9.35 15.25 1.04
N LEU A 137 8.07 15.01 0.72
CA LEU A 137 7.60 14.77 -0.63
C LEU A 137 6.52 15.80 -1.00
N ALA A 138 6.74 16.49 -2.12
CA ALA A 138 5.79 17.43 -2.71
C ALA A 138 5.82 17.29 -4.24
N PRO A 139 5.08 16.31 -4.81
CA PRO A 139 5.03 16.11 -6.24
C PRO A 139 4.12 17.17 -6.87
N LYS A 140 4.40 17.51 -8.12
CA LYS A 140 3.59 18.46 -8.88
C LYS A 140 2.80 17.70 -9.95
N ILE A 141 1.48 17.86 -9.92
CA ILE A 141 0.57 17.21 -10.85
C ILE A 141 0.02 18.26 -11.80
N THR A 142 0.28 18.09 -13.09
CA THR A 142 -0.25 18.96 -14.14
C THR A 142 -1.04 18.15 -15.17
N VAL A 143 -2.02 18.79 -15.81
CA VAL A 143 -2.75 18.24 -16.95
C VAL A 143 -2.46 19.07 -18.17
N GLU A 144 -1.91 18.44 -19.20
CA GLU A 144 -1.70 19.02 -20.51
C GLU A 144 -2.89 18.71 -21.40
N LEU A 145 -3.53 19.73 -21.95
CA LEU A 145 -4.56 19.59 -22.98
C LEU A 145 -3.95 19.95 -24.33
N THR A 146 -4.25 19.15 -25.37
CA THR A 146 -3.74 19.42 -26.72
C THR A 146 -4.18 20.80 -27.19
N GLY A 147 -3.22 21.67 -27.52
CA GLY A 147 -3.49 23.03 -27.98
C GLY A 147 -3.85 24.03 -26.86
N SER A 148 -3.59 23.71 -25.59
CA SER A 148 -3.79 24.63 -24.46
C SER A 148 -2.59 24.67 -23.52
N SER A 149 -2.64 25.55 -22.51
CA SER A 149 -1.62 25.65 -21.45
C SER A 149 -1.68 24.47 -20.46
N LEU A 150 -0.57 24.21 -19.77
CA LEU A 150 -0.50 23.24 -18.66
C LEU A 150 -1.36 23.70 -17.47
N LEU A 151 -2.29 22.85 -17.05
CA LEU A 151 -3.17 23.11 -15.91
C LEU A 151 -2.56 22.50 -14.64
N THR A 152 -2.15 23.33 -13.68
CA THR A 152 -1.60 22.84 -12.41
C THR A 152 -2.71 22.49 -11.43
N THR A 153 -2.70 21.28 -10.92
CA THR A 153 -3.72 20.82 -9.97
C THR A 153 -3.30 21.10 -8.52
N LYS A 154 -4.30 21.20 -7.63
CA LYS A 154 -4.12 21.28 -6.18
C LYS A 154 -3.88 19.91 -5.54
N GLY A 155 -4.12 18.83 -6.27
CA GLY A 155 -3.98 17.48 -5.78
C GLY A 155 -4.75 16.45 -6.59
N ILE A 156 -4.68 15.20 -6.12
CA ILE A 156 -5.39 14.05 -6.68
C ILE A 156 -6.32 13.50 -5.61
N ASN A 157 -7.59 13.29 -5.96
CA ASN A 157 -8.64 12.74 -5.11
C ASN A 157 -8.83 13.47 -3.76
N VAL A 158 -8.54 14.78 -3.72
CA VAL A 158 -8.78 15.63 -2.56
C VAL A 158 -10.22 16.18 -2.57
N PRO A 159 -10.76 16.63 -1.41
CA PRO A 159 -12.05 17.32 -1.37
C PRO A 159 -12.11 18.56 -2.29
N ALA A 160 -13.33 19.01 -2.59
CA ALA A 160 -13.55 20.19 -3.41
C ALA A 160 -12.84 21.44 -2.85
N VAL A 161 -12.33 22.26 -3.76
CA VAL A 161 -11.57 23.49 -3.45
C VAL A 161 -12.36 24.74 -3.84
N ASN A 162 -12.00 25.88 -3.26
CA ASN A 162 -12.64 27.16 -3.61
C ASN A 162 -12.25 27.68 -5.01
N ASP A 163 -10.97 27.50 -5.38
CA ASP A 163 -10.42 27.89 -6.68
C ASP A 163 -9.24 26.97 -7.05
N GLY A 164 -9.16 26.59 -8.32
CA GLY A 164 -8.13 25.69 -8.85
C GLY A 164 -8.68 24.40 -9.45
N PHE A 165 -7.78 23.49 -9.80
CA PHE A 165 -8.11 22.19 -10.38
C PHE A 165 -7.85 21.04 -9.41
N VAL A 166 -8.69 20.02 -9.44
CA VAL A 166 -8.45 18.72 -8.78
C VAL A 166 -8.67 17.60 -9.79
N LEU A 167 -7.74 16.65 -9.80
CA LEU A 167 -7.84 15.44 -10.60
C LEU A 167 -8.48 14.32 -9.77
N TYR A 168 -9.54 13.70 -10.29
CA TYR A 168 -10.23 12.59 -9.67
C TYR A 168 -10.04 11.32 -10.48
N THR A 169 -9.85 10.20 -9.77
CA THR A 169 -9.69 8.85 -10.31
C THR A 169 -10.79 7.95 -9.74
N HIS A 170 -10.86 6.72 -10.21
CA HIS A 170 -11.73 5.70 -9.61
C HIS A 170 -11.61 5.59 -8.08
N ALA A 171 -10.40 5.76 -7.53
CA ALA A 171 -10.15 5.67 -6.09
C ALA A 171 -10.93 6.71 -5.27
N TRP A 172 -11.38 7.83 -5.86
CA TRP A 172 -12.28 8.77 -5.17
C TRP A 172 -13.59 8.12 -4.72
N GLY A 173 -14.08 7.13 -5.46
CA GLY A 173 -15.27 6.34 -5.13
C GLY A 173 -16.62 7.07 -5.21
N LYS A 174 -16.60 8.40 -5.12
CA LYS A 174 -17.77 9.29 -5.06
C LYS A 174 -17.94 10.05 -6.38
N GLU A 175 -19.11 10.64 -6.56
CA GLU A 175 -19.34 11.59 -7.64
C GLU A 175 -18.81 12.98 -7.26
N VAL A 176 -18.29 13.69 -8.26
CA VAL A 176 -17.86 15.08 -8.13
C VAL A 176 -19.10 15.95 -8.38
N TYR A 177 -19.69 16.44 -7.30
CA TYR A 177 -20.81 17.38 -7.32
C TYR A 177 -20.32 18.76 -6.90
N ALA A 178 -20.37 19.72 -7.81
CA ALA A 178 -20.40 21.12 -7.44
C ALA A 178 -21.13 21.90 -8.53
N SER A 179 -22.24 22.52 -8.15
CA SER A 179 -23.07 23.34 -9.04
C SER A 179 -22.32 24.52 -9.68
N ASN A 180 -21.08 24.79 -9.24
CA ASN A 180 -20.23 25.90 -9.69
C ASN A 180 -18.86 25.43 -10.22
N CYS A 181 -18.71 24.17 -10.63
CA CYS A 181 -17.48 23.68 -11.27
C CYS A 181 -17.70 23.33 -12.75
N VAL A 182 -16.61 23.30 -13.51
CA VAL A 182 -16.57 22.71 -14.84
C VAL A 182 -15.77 21.41 -14.77
N VAL A 183 -16.33 20.36 -15.34
CA VAL A 183 -15.75 19.01 -15.30
C VAL A 183 -15.33 18.60 -16.70
N LEU A 184 -14.06 18.28 -16.87
CA LEU A 184 -13.51 17.64 -18.05
C LEU A 184 -13.55 16.11 -17.84
N LYS A 185 -14.38 15.43 -18.63
CA LYS A 185 -14.59 13.98 -18.51
C LYS A 185 -14.14 13.25 -19.78
N PRO A 186 -13.74 11.97 -19.67
CA PRO A 186 -13.34 11.17 -20.82
C PRO A 186 -14.57 10.81 -21.67
N THR A 187 -14.38 10.74 -22.97
CA THR A 187 -15.32 10.27 -23.99
C THR A 187 -14.66 9.16 -24.80
N GLN A 188 -15.38 8.53 -25.73
CA GLN A 188 -14.79 7.50 -26.61
C GLN A 188 -13.58 8.02 -27.40
N ASN A 189 -13.52 9.31 -27.70
CA ASN A 189 -12.52 9.90 -28.60
C ASN A 189 -11.59 10.93 -27.94
N GLY A 190 -11.61 11.10 -26.62
CA GLY A 190 -10.76 12.06 -25.90
C GLY A 190 -11.45 12.56 -24.65
N PHE A 191 -11.42 13.87 -24.43
CA PHE A 191 -12.10 14.52 -23.31
C PHE A 191 -13.06 15.59 -23.80
N LYS A 192 -14.02 15.96 -22.96
CA LYS A 192 -14.97 17.05 -23.20
C LYS A 192 -15.35 17.72 -21.89
N ALA A 193 -15.45 19.04 -21.92
CA ALA A 193 -15.89 19.83 -20.77
C ALA A 193 -17.41 19.87 -20.63
N TYR A 194 -17.87 19.87 -19.39
CA TYR A 194 -19.27 19.97 -19.02
C TYR A 194 -19.39 20.94 -17.85
N ALA A 195 -20.25 21.96 -17.99
CA ALA A 195 -20.76 22.69 -16.84
C ALA A 195 -21.71 21.74 -16.09
N ALA A 196 -21.38 21.39 -14.84
CA ALA A 196 -21.99 20.25 -14.17
C ALA A 196 -23.42 20.55 -13.71
N ALA A 197 -24.42 20.23 -14.53
CA ALA A 197 -25.76 19.90 -14.05
C ALA A 197 -25.78 18.39 -13.69
N GLY A 198 -25.39 18.06 -12.45
CA GLY A 198 -25.31 16.68 -11.95
C GLY A 198 -23.89 16.23 -11.58
N GLY A 199 -23.77 15.09 -10.89
CA GLY A 199 -22.50 14.54 -10.43
C GLY A 199 -21.82 13.66 -11.49
N VAL A 200 -20.49 13.62 -11.46
CA VAL A 200 -19.69 12.78 -12.37
C VAL A 200 -18.77 11.89 -11.56
N LYS A 201 -18.81 10.59 -11.82
CA LYS A 201 -17.87 9.62 -11.25
C LYS A 201 -16.70 9.42 -12.20
N ALA A 202 -15.49 9.35 -11.66
CA ALA A 202 -14.32 8.99 -12.45
C ALA A 202 -14.39 7.49 -12.84
N PRO A 203 -14.20 7.17 -14.14
CA PRO A 203 -14.24 5.78 -14.59
C PRO A 203 -13.06 4.98 -14.05
N ALA A 204 -13.20 3.65 -14.05
CA ALA A 204 -12.05 2.77 -13.84
C ALA A 204 -11.01 3.01 -14.94
N GLY A 205 -9.75 3.23 -14.54
CA GLY A 205 -8.66 3.45 -15.49
C GLY A 205 -8.75 4.74 -16.31
N GLY A 206 -9.47 5.73 -15.79
CA GLY A 206 -9.46 7.07 -16.36
C GLY A 206 -9.59 8.15 -15.28
N TYR A 207 -9.53 9.39 -15.74
CA TYR A 207 -9.53 10.57 -14.89
C TYR A 207 -10.73 11.48 -15.17
N VAL A 208 -11.11 12.25 -14.16
CA VAL A 208 -11.97 13.42 -14.28
C VAL A 208 -11.19 14.61 -13.73
N LEU A 209 -11.03 15.67 -14.52
CA LEU A 209 -10.46 16.92 -14.04
C LEU A 209 -11.59 17.90 -13.75
N ALA A 210 -11.66 18.44 -12.54
CA ALA A 210 -12.65 19.44 -12.18
C ALA A 210 -11.95 20.76 -11.84
N GLY A 211 -12.49 21.87 -12.35
CA GLY A 211 -12.03 23.24 -12.10
C GLY A 211 -13.09 24.05 -11.36
N TRP A 212 -12.67 24.74 -10.30
CA TRP A 212 -13.50 25.62 -9.47
C TRP A 212 -13.07 27.07 -9.60
N GLY A 213 -13.98 27.98 -9.21
CA GLY A 213 -13.71 29.40 -9.14
C GLY A 213 -13.32 29.99 -10.50
N SER A 214 -12.30 30.84 -10.50
CA SER A 214 -11.71 31.44 -11.69
C SER A 214 -11.09 30.38 -12.63
N SER A 215 -10.61 29.27 -12.08
CA SER A 215 -9.98 28.20 -12.87
C SER A 215 -10.99 27.43 -13.73
N ALA A 216 -12.27 27.41 -13.36
CA ALA A 216 -13.34 26.75 -14.13
C ALA A 216 -13.42 27.28 -15.58
N GLY A 217 -13.18 28.59 -15.78
CA GLY A 217 -13.21 29.23 -17.09
C GLY A 217 -12.21 28.66 -18.10
N GLN A 218 -11.10 28.08 -17.64
CA GLN A 218 -10.08 27.49 -18.52
C GLN A 218 -10.53 26.14 -19.11
N LEU A 219 -11.53 25.49 -18.51
CA LEU A 219 -12.13 24.26 -19.05
C LEU A 219 -13.33 24.56 -19.93
N VAL A 220 -13.91 25.75 -19.84
CA VAL A 220 -15.06 26.13 -20.67
C VAL A 220 -14.66 26.10 -22.14
N GLY A 221 -15.46 25.42 -22.96
CA GLY A 221 -15.23 25.35 -24.41
C GLY A 221 -14.20 24.30 -24.84
N VAL A 222 -13.63 23.51 -23.93
CA VAL A 222 -12.82 22.35 -24.34
C VAL A 222 -13.69 21.37 -25.14
N ALA A 223 -13.41 21.32 -26.44
CA ALA A 223 -14.18 20.56 -27.43
C ALA A 223 -14.01 19.06 -27.25
N GLU A 224 -14.98 18.32 -27.77
CA GLU A 224 -14.94 16.86 -27.79
C GLU A 224 -13.75 16.34 -28.59
N GLY A 225 -13.06 15.34 -28.03
CA GLY A 225 -11.92 14.72 -28.69
C GLY A 225 -10.56 15.33 -28.34
N THR A 226 -10.56 16.42 -27.55
CA THR A 226 -9.32 16.98 -26.98
C THR A 226 -8.57 15.89 -26.23
N LYS A 227 -7.29 15.67 -26.55
CA LYS A 227 -6.45 14.73 -25.79
C LYS A 227 -5.91 15.43 -24.55
N ALA A 228 -5.91 14.71 -23.44
CA ALA A 228 -5.33 15.15 -22.19
C ALA A 228 -4.22 14.19 -21.76
N ARG A 229 -3.15 14.72 -21.16
CA ARG A 229 -2.06 13.95 -20.58
C ARG A 229 -1.83 14.43 -19.15
N VAL A 230 -1.85 13.50 -18.20
CA VAL A 230 -1.48 13.77 -16.80
C VAL A 230 0.02 13.64 -16.69
N ILE A 231 0.67 14.66 -16.12
CA ILE A 231 2.11 14.71 -15.90
C ILE A 231 2.35 14.78 -14.39
N THR A 232 3.05 13.77 -13.87
CA THR A 232 3.49 13.72 -12.47
C THR A 232 4.97 14.04 -12.42
N GLU A 233 5.30 15.22 -11.89
CA GLU A 233 6.69 15.64 -11.65
C GLU A 233 7.06 15.29 -10.20
N MET A 234 7.90 14.27 -10.03
CA MET A 234 8.48 13.90 -8.73
C MET A 234 9.76 14.70 -8.47
N PRO A 235 10.07 15.07 -7.21
CA PRO A 235 11.39 15.60 -6.87
C PRO A 235 12.51 14.62 -7.24
N GLU A 236 13.71 15.13 -7.49
CA GLU A 236 14.86 14.35 -8.00
C GLU A 236 15.21 13.15 -7.11
N ASP A 237 15.17 13.32 -5.78
CA ASP A 237 15.49 12.28 -4.80
C ASP A 237 14.34 11.26 -4.58
N TRP A 238 13.20 11.48 -5.23
CA TRP A 238 12.00 10.63 -5.19
C TRP A 238 11.69 9.94 -6.54
N GLN A 239 12.63 9.98 -7.49
CA GLN A 239 12.52 9.22 -8.73
C GLN A 239 12.55 7.70 -8.48
N ASN A 240 11.90 6.92 -9.36
CA ASN A 240 11.82 5.44 -9.28
C ASN A 240 11.16 4.90 -8.00
N ILE A 241 10.31 5.68 -7.37
CA ILE A 241 9.52 5.25 -6.22
C ILE A 241 8.31 4.44 -6.71
N ARG A 242 8.13 3.26 -6.12
CA ARG A 242 7.00 2.36 -6.38
C ARG A 242 5.84 2.62 -5.45
N HIS A 243 6.11 2.71 -4.16
CA HIS A 243 5.07 2.92 -3.15
C HIS A 243 5.44 4.13 -2.31
N VAL A 244 4.47 4.94 -1.94
CA VAL A 244 4.60 6.02 -0.96
C VAL A 244 3.43 5.96 0.00
N LEU A 245 3.71 6.21 1.27
CA LEU A 245 2.71 6.61 2.22
C LEU A 245 3.25 7.75 3.07
N THR A 246 2.44 8.78 3.26
CA THR A 246 2.75 9.86 4.21
C THR A 246 2.57 9.38 5.64
N GLY A 247 3.61 9.62 6.44
CA GLY A 247 3.54 9.58 7.90
C GLY A 247 3.51 11.01 8.44
N SER A 248 3.67 11.15 9.75
CA SER A 248 4.08 12.39 10.42
C SER A 248 4.16 12.11 11.93
N PRO A 249 5.08 12.74 12.68
CA PRO A 249 6.16 13.56 12.18
C PRO A 249 7.39 12.73 11.82
N MET A 250 8.39 13.37 11.20
CA MET A 250 9.76 12.86 11.27
C MET A 250 10.14 12.68 12.75
N LEU A 251 10.64 11.50 13.10
CA LEU A 251 11.05 11.16 14.47
C LEU A 251 12.57 11.09 14.60
N VAL A 252 13.24 10.49 13.60
CA VAL A 252 14.68 10.24 13.63
C VAL A 252 15.28 10.59 12.27
N GLU A 253 16.41 11.29 12.29
CA GLU A 253 17.22 11.58 11.10
C GLU A 253 18.71 11.42 11.44
N GLY A 254 19.44 10.65 10.62
CA GLY A 254 20.87 10.40 10.87
C GLY A 254 21.18 9.67 12.18
N GLY A 255 20.22 8.90 12.72
CA GLY A 255 20.33 8.23 14.02
C GLY A 255 20.15 9.15 15.23
N LEU A 256 19.68 10.39 15.02
CA LEU A 256 19.40 11.36 16.06
C LEU A 256 17.89 11.69 16.09
N PRO A 257 17.31 11.97 17.28
CA PRO A 257 15.92 12.37 17.36
C PRO A 257 15.77 13.78 16.78
N VAL A 258 14.62 14.04 16.14
CA VAL A 258 14.28 15.38 15.64
C VAL A 258 12.92 15.81 16.18
N ASP A 259 12.79 17.11 16.48
CA ASP A 259 11.52 17.70 16.91
C ASP A 259 10.85 18.40 15.73
N GLN A 260 10.03 17.65 14.99
CA GLN A 260 9.30 18.15 13.82
C GLN A 260 7.79 18.19 14.01
N ALA A 261 7.26 17.72 15.15
CA ALA A 261 5.83 17.56 15.32
C ALA A 261 5.04 18.86 15.08
N VAL A 262 5.42 19.93 15.78
CA VAL A 262 4.75 21.22 15.66
C VAL A 262 4.99 21.86 14.28
N ASN A 263 6.21 21.76 13.75
CA ASN A 263 6.56 22.29 12.43
C ASN A 263 5.80 21.60 11.29
N GLU A 264 5.47 20.32 11.47
CA GLU A 264 4.65 19.53 10.55
C GLU A 264 3.14 19.71 10.78
N GLY A 265 2.75 20.61 11.69
CA GLY A 265 1.35 20.96 11.92
C GLY A 265 0.60 20.02 12.86
N LEU A 266 1.30 19.21 13.67
CA LEU A 266 0.70 18.39 14.71
C LEU A 266 0.53 19.20 16.01
N TRP A 267 -0.66 19.14 16.60
CA TRP A 267 -1.01 19.87 17.82
C TRP A 267 -2.04 19.11 18.66
N GLY A 268 -2.19 19.52 19.92
CA GLY A 268 -3.23 18.99 20.81
C GLY A 268 -2.91 17.58 21.35
N SER A 269 -3.90 16.68 21.32
CA SER A 269 -3.81 15.37 21.97
C SER A 269 -2.75 14.46 21.37
N VAL A 270 -2.37 14.66 20.10
CA VAL A 270 -1.31 13.89 19.42
C VAL A 270 0.07 14.09 20.04
N LEU A 271 0.31 15.18 20.77
CA LEU A 271 1.59 15.46 21.43
C LEU A 271 1.72 14.78 22.81
N LYS A 272 0.62 14.29 23.38
CA LYS A 272 0.60 13.65 24.72
C LYS A 272 0.88 12.15 24.63
N TYR A 273 1.11 11.49 25.77
CA TYR A 273 1.15 10.03 25.84
C TYR A 273 -0.05 9.40 25.13
N SER A 274 0.23 8.55 24.15
CA SER A 274 -0.78 7.86 23.35
C SER A 274 -0.23 6.54 22.83
N PRO A 275 -1.10 5.62 22.40
CA PRO A 275 -0.68 4.54 21.51
C PRO A 275 -0.03 5.13 20.26
N ARG A 276 1.05 4.49 19.79
CA ARG A 276 1.87 4.97 18.67
C ARG A 276 2.09 3.86 17.66
N THR A 277 2.17 4.26 16.40
CA THR A 277 2.74 3.45 15.33
C THR A 277 3.86 4.24 14.68
N ALA A 278 4.98 3.61 14.36
CA ALA A 278 6.07 4.23 13.61
C ALA A 278 6.69 3.25 12.62
N LEU A 279 7.30 3.82 11.58
CA LEU A 279 8.16 3.13 10.65
C LEU A 279 9.59 3.65 10.83
N GLY A 280 10.58 2.77 10.82
CA GLY A 280 11.99 3.14 10.76
C GLY A 280 12.79 2.26 9.81
N VAL A 281 13.98 2.72 9.46
CA VAL A 281 14.96 1.95 8.69
C VAL A 281 16.28 1.90 9.45
N THR A 282 16.88 0.72 9.53
CA THR A 282 18.19 0.50 10.16
C THR A 282 19.33 0.83 9.21
N ALA A 283 20.55 0.97 9.72
CA ALA A 283 21.74 1.18 8.89
C ALA A 283 21.96 0.04 7.86
N GLN A 284 21.45 -1.16 8.13
CA GLN A 284 21.51 -2.32 7.25
C GLN A 284 20.34 -2.38 6.24
N GLY A 285 19.45 -1.39 6.24
CA GLY A 285 18.31 -1.33 5.31
C GLY A 285 17.11 -2.19 5.71
N LYS A 286 17.13 -2.83 6.90
CA LYS A 286 15.93 -3.47 7.44
C LYS A 286 14.91 -2.43 7.87
N VAL A 287 13.64 -2.73 7.65
CA VAL A 287 12.51 -1.89 8.04
C VAL A 287 11.95 -2.37 9.37
N LEU A 288 11.70 -1.42 10.27
CA LEU A 288 11.07 -1.61 11.56
C LEU A 288 9.67 -1.01 11.51
N LEU A 289 8.65 -1.81 11.82
CA LEU A 289 7.30 -1.33 12.07
C LEU A 289 7.00 -1.58 13.54
N VAL A 290 6.76 -0.51 14.29
CA VAL A 290 6.65 -0.56 15.75
C VAL A 290 5.31 -0.02 16.17
N VAL A 291 4.57 -0.82 16.95
CA VAL A 291 3.30 -0.42 17.57
C VAL A 291 3.47 -0.46 19.08
N VAL A 292 3.12 0.63 19.76
CA VAL A 292 3.11 0.73 21.22
C VAL A 292 1.68 0.99 21.68
N ASP A 293 1.18 0.14 22.58
CA ASP A 293 -0.14 0.30 23.18
C ASP A 293 -0.18 1.53 24.09
N GLY A 294 -1.37 2.06 24.36
CA GLY A 294 -1.54 3.22 25.22
C GLY A 294 -2.96 3.40 25.74
N ARG A 295 -3.15 4.37 26.64
CA ARG A 295 -4.46 4.69 27.26
C ARG A 295 -5.07 3.51 28.02
N GLN A 296 -4.24 2.68 28.64
CA GLN A 296 -4.65 1.53 29.44
C GLN A 296 -3.72 1.35 30.64
N GLU A 297 -4.21 0.75 31.73
CA GLU A 297 -3.38 0.52 32.93
C GLU A 297 -2.13 -0.31 32.64
N SER A 298 -2.25 -1.27 31.72
CA SER A 298 -1.17 -2.15 31.30
C SER A 298 -0.19 -1.51 30.30
N SER A 299 -0.50 -0.32 29.76
CA SER A 299 0.36 0.43 28.84
C SER A 299 -0.08 1.90 28.76
N ALA A 300 0.73 2.82 29.28
CA ALA A 300 0.42 4.25 29.26
C ALA A 300 0.53 4.86 27.84
N GLY A 301 1.39 4.28 26.99
CA GLY A 301 1.77 4.83 25.70
C GLY A 301 2.98 5.75 25.80
N LEU A 302 3.32 6.40 24.69
CA LEU A 302 4.51 7.24 24.54
C LEU A 302 4.15 8.63 24.00
N THR A 303 4.95 9.62 24.38
CA THR A 303 5.09 10.87 23.64
C THR A 303 5.77 10.61 22.29
N LEU A 304 5.75 11.60 21.39
CA LEU A 304 6.47 11.49 20.11
C LEU A 304 7.99 11.44 20.32
N GLU A 305 8.49 12.17 21.31
CA GLU A 305 9.91 12.19 21.66
C GLU A 305 10.38 10.83 22.18
N GLU A 306 9.67 10.25 23.15
CA GLU A 306 9.99 8.90 23.63
C GLU A 306 9.90 7.84 22.52
N MET A 307 8.96 8.01 21.58
CA MET A 307 8.87 7.14 20.41
C MET A 307 10.12 7.27 19.53
N ALA A 308 10.65 8.48 19.33
CA ALA A 308 11.89 8.68 18.59
C ALA A 308 13.08 7.96 19.26
N TYR A 309 13.24 8.11 20.58
CA TYR A 309 14.29 7.41 21.33
C TYR A 309 14.12 5.88 21.29
N LEU A 310 12.89 5.38 21.40
CA LEU A 310 12.63 3.95 21.22
C LEU A 310 13.05 3.47 19.82
N MET A 311 12.77 4.23 18.76
CA MET A 311 13.20 3.87 17.41
C MET A 311 14.72 3.83 17.27
N ILE A 312 15.43 4.77 17.92
CA ILE A 312 16.91 4.81 17.97
C ILE A 312 17.45 3.58 18.73
N ASP A 313 16.88 3.24 19.89
CA ASP A 313 17.24 2.05 20.66
C ASP A 313 17.09 0.76 19.85
N LEU A 314 16.10 0.72 18.95
CA LEU A 314 15.85 -0.40 18.05
C LEU A 314 16.77 -0.40 16.81
N GLY A 315 17.64 0.61 16.67
CA GLY A 315 18.64 0.72 15.62
C GLY A 315 18.19 1.49 14.38
N ALA A 316 17.07 2.23 14.45
CA ALA A 316 16.63 3.07 13.34
C ALA A 316 17.57 4.26 13.14
N VAL A 317 18.05 4.47 11.92
CA VAL A 317 18.81 5.66 11.51
C VAL A 317 17.92 6.73 10.90
N GLN A 318 16.74 6.35 10.41
CA GLN A 318 15.65 7.26 10.08
C GLN A 318 14.34 6.65 10.53
N ALA A 319 13.41 7.48 11.01
CA ALA A 319 12.09 7.03 11.42
C ALA A 319 11.03 8.13 11.30
N VAL A 320 9.79 7.71 11.10
CA VAL A 320 8.62 8.57 10.97
C VAL A 320 7.44 7.97 11.75
N GLY A 321 6.67 8.83 12.39
CA GLY A 321 5.40 8.46 13.01
C GLY A 321 4.34 8.12 11.96
N LEU A 322 3.44 7.22 12.30
CA LEU A 322 2.22 6.93 11.54
C LEU A 322 0.99 7.36 12.36
N ASP A 323 -0.22 7.10 11.84
CA ASP A 323 -1.42 7.38 12.62
C ASP A 323 -1.39 6.59 13.93
N GLY A 324 -1.84 7.23 15.01
CA GLY A 324 -1.70 6.74 16.37
C GLY A 324 -3.04 6.60 17.09
N GLY A 325 -3.00 6.58 18.42
CA GLY A 325 -4.22 6.44 19.22
C GLY A 325 -4.93 5.12 18.91
N GLY A 326 -6.26 5.15 18.82
CA GLY A 326 -7.05 3.95 18.53
C GLY A 326 -6.87 3.38 17.13
N SER A 327 -6.10 4.03 16.26
CA SER A 327 -5.69 3.45 14.98
C SER A 327 -4.48 2.52 15.12
N SER A 328 -3.75 2.58 16.25
CA SER A 328 -2.49 1.82 16.44
C SER A 328 -2.79 0.33 16.57
N GLU A 329 -2.50 -0.41 15.50
CA GLU A 329 -2.85 -1.82 15.37
C GLU A 329 -1.73 -2.58 14.67
N MET A 330 -1.43 -3.79 15.16
CA MET A 330 -0.56 -4.75 14.50
C MET A 330 -1.28 -6.09 14.37
N TRP A 331 -1.29 -6.60 13.14
CA TRP A 331 -1.83 -7.91 12.80
C TRP A 331 -0.70 -8.86 12.40
N VAL A 332 -0.68 -10.07 12.94
CA VAL A 332 0.32 -11.10 12.65
C VAL A 332 -0.36 -12.46 12.56
N LYS A 333 -0.16 -13.19 11.45
CA LYS A 333 -0.62 -14.58 11.26
C LYS A 333 -2.05 -14.84 11.75
N GLY A 334 -3.00 -14.00 11.35
CA GLY A 334 -4.44 -14.21 11.64
C GLY A 334 -4.99 -13.44 12.83
N LYS A 335 -4.16 -12.78 13.65
CA LYS A 335 -4.60 -12.11 14.89
C LYS A 335 -4.05 -10.70 15.04
N ILE A 336 -4.84 -9.83 15.67
CA ILE A 336 -4.33 -8.59 16.26
C ILE A 336 -3.50 -8.97 17.49
N VAL A 337 -2.25 -8.50 17.55
CA VAL A 337 -1.30 -8.90 18.59
C VAL A 337 -1.12 -7.88 19.70
N ASN A 338 -1.50 -6.62 19.44
CA ASN A 338 -1.51 -5.55 20.42
C ASN A 338 -2.92 -5.40 21.03
N ASN A 339 -3.11 -4.48 21.99
CA ASN A 339 -4.40 -4.20 22.58
C ASN A 339 -4.93 -2.83 22.11
N PRO A 340 -5.79 -2.77 21.07
CA PRO A 340 -6.31 -1.51 20.54
C PRO A 340 -6.97 -0.66 21.64
N SER A 341 -6.64 0.62 21.70
CA SER A 341 -7.11 1.49 22.79
C SER A 341 -8.63 1.68 22.80
N ASP A 342 -9.28 1.50 21.64
CA ASP A 342 -10.74 1.59 21.48
C ASP A 342 -11.46 0.28 21.89
N LYS A 343 -10.74 -0.69 22.47
CA LYS A 343 -11.21 -2.04 22.88
C LYS A 343 -11.67 -2.95 21.73
N LYS A 344 -11.52 -2.49 20.50
CA LYS A 344 -11.77 -3.20 19.25
C LYS A 344 -10.92 -2.58 18.15
N GLU A 345 -10.77 -3.29 17.04
CA GLU A 345 -10.20 -2.70 15.83
C GLU A 345 -11.01 -1.47 15.37
N ARG A 346 -10.30 -0.41 15.02
CA ARG A 346 -10.81 0.76 14.33
C ARG A 346 -10.81 0.49 12.84
N SER A 347 -11.84 0.97 12.15
CA SER A 347 -11.82 0.97 10.68
C SER A 347 -10.91 2.10 10.19
N LEU A 348 -9.96 1.75 9.34
CA LEU A 348 -8.88 2.61 8.85
C LEU A 348 -9.08 2.95 7.38
N ALA A 349 -8.59 4.12 6.95
CA ALA A 349 -8.58 4.50 5.54
C ALA A 349 -7.47 3.80 4.75
N ASN A 350 -6.37 3.43 5.40
CA ASN A 350 -5.23 2.76 4.80
C ASN A 350 -4.43 1.95 5.83
N GLY A 351 -3.60 1.03 5.36
CA GLY A 351 -2.73 0.17 6.17
C GLY A 351 -1.44 -0.18 5.43
N LEU A 352 -0.44 -0.67 6.17
CA LEU A 352 0.78 -1.25 5.61
C LEU A 352 0.73 -2.76 5.78
N ILE A 353 0.84 -3.49 4.67
CA ILE A 353 0.88 -4.95 4.68
C ILE A 353 2.27 -5.45 4.32
N ILE A 354 2.61 -6.61 4.88
CA ILE A 354 3.83 -7.36 4.57
C ILE A 354 3.40 -8.62 3.83
N LEU A 355 3.91 -8.77 2.62
CA LEU A 355 3.69 -9.93 1.76
C LEU A 355 5.01 -10.69 1.62
N GLN A 356 4.94 -12.02 1.58
CA GLN A 356 6.04 -12.87 1.12
C GLN A 356 5.51 -13.80 0.03
N GLN A 357 5.22 -13.21 -1.13
CA GLN A 357 4.67 -13.93 -2.27
C GLN A 357 5.04 -13.24 -3.57
N MET A 358 5.19 -14.02 -4.64
CA MET A 358 5.50 -13.46 -5.94
C MET A 358 4.36 -12.55 -6.42
N PRO A 359 4.63 -11.27 -6.74
CA PRO A 359 3.66 -10.37 -7.33
C PRO A 359 3.02 -10.92 -8.60
N VAL A 360 1.69 -10.81 -8.69
CA VAL A 360 0.93 -11.11 -9.90
C VAL A 360 0.07 -9.90 -10.25
N TYR A 361 0.14 -9.47 -11.50
CA TYR A 361 -0.63 -8.38 -12.06
C TYR A 361 -1.54 -8.91 -13.17
N VAL A 362 -2.80 -8.49 -13.18
CA VAL A 362 -3.73 -8.76 -14.28
C VAL A 362 -4.15 -7.41 -14.84
N ASN A 363 -3.83 -7.16 -16.11
CA ASN A 363 -3.99 -5.85 -16.75
C ASN A 363 -3.39 -4.73 -15.89
N TYR A 364 -2.13 -4.92 -15.47
CA TYR A 364 -1.34 -3.99 -14.65
C TYR A 364 -1.88 -3.67 -13.26
N GLN A 365 -3.02 -4.25 -12.87
CA GLN A 365 -3.54 -4.16 -11.51
C GLN A 365 -3.04 -5.32 -10.66
N ARG A 366 -2.61 -5.01 -9.43
CA ARG A 366 -2.12 -6.02 -8.48
C ARG A 366 -3.26 -6.99 -8.13
N LEU A 367 -3.04 -8.28 -8.40
CA LEU A 367 -3.90 -9.35 -7.92
C LEU A 367 -3.33 -9.93 -6.64
N TYR A 368 -4.05 -9.75 -5.53
CA TYR A 368 -3.68 -10.37 -4.27
C TYR A 368 -4.15 -11.81 -4.19
N LEU A 369 -3.23 -12.71 -3.89
CA LEU A 369 -3.48 -14.13 -3.76
C LEU A 369 -3.53 -14.50 -2.27
N ASP A 370 -4.56 -15.25 -1.91
CA ASP A 370 -4.75 -15.83 -0.58
C ASP A 370 -3.83 -17.04 -0.35
N VAL A 371 -3.41 -17.70 -1.42
CA VAL A 371 -2.35 -18.72 -1.43
C VAL A 371 -1.23 -18.28 -2.37
N ALA A 372 0.00 -18.26 -1.86
CA ALA A 372 1.15 -17.80 -2.62
C ALA A 372 1.43 -18.70 -3.85
N PRO A 373 1.93 -18.15 -4.97
CA PRO A 373 2.41 -18.96 -6.08
C PRO A 373 3.52 -19.93 -5.67
N VAL A 374 3.49 -21.15 -6.20
CA VAL A 374 4.45 -22.22 -5.86
C VAL A 374 5.30 -22.58 -7.07
N LEU A 375 6.59 -22.80 -6.85
CA LEU A 375 7.49 -23.34 -7.88
C LEU A 375 7.49 -24.86 -7.81
N ASP A 376 7.19 -25.51 -8.93
CA ASP A 376 7.15 -26.97 -9.05
C ASP A 376 7.75 -27.38 -10.39
N ASN A 377 8.82 -28.18 -10.37
CA ASN A 377 9.57 -28.61 -11.55
C ASN A 377 9.91 -27.47 -12.53
N GLY A 378 10.31 -26.31 -12.00
CA GLY A 378 10.65 -25.13 -12.81
C GLY A 378 9.44 -24.44 -13.45
N ARG A 379 8.22 -24.76 -13.01
CA ARG A 379 6.98 -24.08 -13.40
C ARG A 379 6.34 -23.39 -12.21
N THR A 380 5.89 -22.16 -12.42
CA THR A 380 5.10 -21.46 -11.43
C THR A 380 3.65 -21.89 -11.53
N LEU A 381 3.13 -22.42 -10.43
CA LEU A 381 1.74 -22.72 -10.20
C LEU A 381 1.06 -21.55 -9.48
N VAL A 382 -0.14 -21.19 -9.91
CA VAL A 382 -0.93 -20.09 -9.33
C VAL A 382 -2.37 -20.49 -9.03
N PRO A 383 -3.04 -19.85 -8.06
CA PRO A 383 -4.45 -20.10 -7.78
C PRO A 383 -5.30 -19.79 -9.02
N MET A 384 -5.94 -20.81 -9.57
CA MET A 384 -6.72 -20.71 -10.80
C MET A 384 -7.86 -19.71 -10.68
N ARG A 385 -8.69 -19.88 -9.64
CA ARG A 385 -9.97 -19.18 -9.48
C ARG A 385 -9.83 -17.66 -9.58
N LYS A 386 -9.00 -17.05 -8.73
CA LYS A 386 -8.84 -15.58 -8.68
C LYS A 386 -8.37 -15.00 -10.02
N ILE A 387 -7.46 -15.66 -10.72
CA ILE A 387 -6.94 -15.16 -12.00
C ILE A 387 -8.01 -15.26 -13.09
N PHE A 388 -8.72 -16.38 -13.16
CA PHE A 388 -9.76 -16.62 -14.16
C PHE A 388 -10.96 -15.70 -13.96
N GLU A 389 -11.44 -15.55 -12.72
CA GLU A 389 -12.50 -14.58 -12.36
C GLU A 389 -12.08 -13.15 -12.75
N ARG A 390 -10.82 -12.76 -12.46
CA ARG A 390 -10.32 -11.43 -12.84
C ARG A 390 -10.22 -11.22 -14.35
N LEU A 391 -10.05 -12.30 -15.12
CA LEU A 391 -10.09 -12.31 -16.58
C LEU A 391 -11.52 -12.44 -17.14
N GLY A 392 -12.55 -12.48 -16.28
CA GLY A 392 -13.96 -12.51 -16.67
C GLY A 392 -14.51 -13.92 -16.93
N ALA A 393 -13.89 -14.96 -16.38
CA ALA A 393 -14.41 -16.32 -16.46
C ALA A 393 -15.19 -16.71 -15.19
N ASP A 394 -16.32 -17.40 -15.38
CA ASP A 394 -17.05 -18.05 -14.29
C ASP A 394 -16.37 -19.37 -13.92
N ILE A 395 -16.37 -19.71 -12.63
CA ILE A 395 -15.68 -20.89 -12.10
C ILE A 395 -16.64 -21.77 -11.31
N ASP A 396 -16.77 -23.03 -11.74
CA ASP A 396 -17.49 -24.09 -11.04
C ASP A 396 -16.54 -25.18 -10.52
N TRP A 397 -16.88 -25.79 -9.38
CA TRP A 397 -16.11 -26.87 -8.78
C TRP A 397 -16.97 -28.09 -8.53
N ASN A 398 -16.61 -29.20 -9.17
CA ASN A 398 -17.22 -30.49 -8.93
C ASN A 398 -16.36 -31.31 -7.94
N ALA A 399 -16.86 -31.48 -6.72
CA ALA A 399 -16.14 -32.19 -5.67
C ALA A 399 -16.01 -33.71 -5.93
N GLN A 400 -17.01 -34.35 -6.55
CA GLN A 400 -16.96 -35.81 -6.78
C GLN A 400 -15.89 -36.20 -7.79
N SER A 401 -15.78 -35.42 -8.87
CA SER A 401 -14.81 -35.64 -9.95
C SER A 401 -13.51 -34.86 -9.78
N GLN A 402 -13.39 -34.07 -8.70
CA GLN A 402 -12.27 -33.17 -8.44
C GLN A 402 -11.90 -32.29 -9.66
N THR A 403 -12.93 -31.76 -10.33
CA THR A 403 -12.77 -31.02 -11.58
C THR A 403 -13.21 -29.56 -11.41
N VAL A 404 -12.34 -28.63 -11.79
CA VAL A 404 -12.67 -27.22 -11.95
C VAL A 404 -13.13 -26.99 -13.38
N THR A 405 -14.27 -26.34 -13.56
CA THR A 405 -14.75 -25.86 -14.86
C THR A 405 -14.68 -24.35 -14.89
N ALA A 406 -14.03 -23.78 -15.91
CA ALA A 406 -14.03 -22.34 -16.16
C ALA A 406 -14.73 -22.03 -17.48
N THR A 407 -15.58 -21.01 -17.51
CA THR A 407 -16.31 -20.57 -18.70
C THR A 407 -16.17 -19.08 -18.93
N LYS A 408 -15.75 -18.67 -20.14
CA LYS A 408 -15.72 -17.27 -20.59
C LYS A 408 -16.19 -17.19 -22.04
N GLY A 409 -17.37 -16.63 -22.27
CA GLY A 409 -17.99 -16.62 -23.60
C GLY A 409 -18.10 -18.05 -24.14
N GLU A 410 -17.49 -18.33 -25.28
CA GLU A 410 -17.47 -19.66 -25.91
C GLU A 410 -16.35 -20.58 -25.41
N VAL A 411 -15.44 -20.08 -24.55
CA VAL A 411 -14.32 -20.87 -24.02
C VAL A 411 -14.78 -21.60 -22.76
N LYS A 412 -14.71 -22.94 -22.79
CA LYS A 412 -14.92 -23.86 -21.66
C LYS A 412 -13.64 -24.63 -21.39
N ILE A 413 -13.17 -24.57 -20.15
CA ILE A 413 -11.95 -25.24 -19.69
C ILE A 413 -12.31 -26.17 -18.53
N GLU A 414 -11.94 -27.44 -18.62
CA GLU A 414 -12.15 -28.45 -17.57
C GLU A 414 -10.80 -29.00 -17.11
N LEU A 415 -10.54 -28.87 -15.82
CA LEU A 415 -9.27 -29.21 -15.17
C LEU A 415 -9.52 -30.16 -14.01
N THR A 416 -9.18 -31.43 -14.20
CA THR A 416 -9.21 -32.44 -13.13
C THR A 416 -7.89 -32.45 -12.37
N LEU A 417 -7.96 -32.41 -11.03
CA LEU A 417 -6.77 -32.47 -10.17
C LEU A 417 -5.92 -33.72 -10.46
N GLY A 418 -4.60 -33.57 -10.37
CA GLY A 418 -3.64 -34.65 -10.58
C GLY A 418 -3.43 -35.08 -12.04
N LYS A 419 -4.29 -34.67 -12.97
CA LYS A 419 -4.10 -34.96 -14.40
C LYS A 419 -3.16 -33.95 -15.05
N THR A 420 -2.34 -34.43 -15.97
CA THR A 420 -1.48 -33.60 -16.84
C THR A 420 -2.19 -33.14 -18.11
N THR A 421 -3.52 -33.22 -18.14
CA THR A 421 -4.33 -32.89 -19.30
C THR A 421 -5.53 -32.09 -18.83
N ALA A 422 -5.76 -30.95 -19.48
CA ALA A 422 -6.97 -30.17 -19.38
C ALA A 422 -7.81 -30.36 -20.65
N VAL A 423 -9.11 -30.18 -20.56
CA VAL A 423 -10.00 -30.16 -21.73
C VAL A 423 -10.40 -28.72 -22.01
N VAL A 424 -10.10 -28.21 -23.20
CA VAL A 424 -10.45 -26.85 -23.64
C VAL A 424 -11.32 -26.96 -24.88
N ASN A 425 -12.57 -26.54 -24.79
CA ASN A 425 -13.58 -26.67 -25.86
C ASN A 425 -13.65 -28.10 -26.43
N GLY A 426 -13.63 -29.10 -25.55
CA GLY A 426 -13.66 -30.52 -25.91
C GLY A 426 -12.32 -31.09 -26.42
N LYS A 427 -11.27 -30.27 -26.54
CA LYS A 427 -9.93 -30.72 -26.99
C LYS A 427 -8.99 -30.91 -25.80
N ASN A 428 -8.22 -32.00 -25.82
CA ASN A 428 -7.21 -32.27 -24.79
C ASN A 428 -5.97 -31.38 -24.98
N ILE A 429 -5.64 -30.61 -23.96
CA ILE A 429 -4.44 -29.77 -23.86
C ILE A 429 -3.52 -30.34 -22.79
N LYS A 430 -2.25 -30.56 -23.13
CA LYS A 430 -1.24 -31.05 -22.18
C LYS A 430 -0.79 -29.93 -21.25
N LEU A 431 -0.71 -30.23 -19.96
CA LEU A 431 -0.11 -29.36 -18.94
C LEU A 431 1.35 -29.74 -18.72
N ASP A 432 2.21 -28.75 -18.55
CA ASP A 432 3.63 -28.96 -18.20
C ASP A 432 3.77 -29.62 -16.81
N VAL A 433 2.86 -29.28 -15.89
CA VAL A 433 2.75 -29.84 -14.54
C VAL A 433 1.26 -30.04 -14.25
N PRO A 434 0.85 -31.15 -13.60
CA PRO A 434 -0.56 -31.37 -13.29
C PRO A 434 -1.12 -30.27 -12.39
N ALA A 435 -2.42 -30.02 -12.47
CA ALA A 435 -3.10 -29.17 -11.49
C ALA A 435 -3.05 -29.82 -10.10
N LYS A 436 -2.80 -29.03 -9.06
CA LYS A 436 -2.61 -29.51 -7.69
C LYS A 436 -3.49 -28.77 -6.71
N LEU A 437 -3.79 -29.40 -5.57
CA LEU A 437 -4.43 -28.75 -4.45
C LEU A 437 -3.34 -28.28 -3.46
N VAL A 438 -3.28 -26.98 -3.19
CA VAL A 438 -2.39 -26.39 -2.17
C VAL A 438 -3.25 -25.48 -1.30
N ASP A 439 -3.25 -25.72 0.02
CA ASP A 439 -4.03 -24.95 1.01
C ASP A 439 -5.50 -24.72 0.61
N GLY A 440 -6.12 -25.76 0.04
CA GLY A 440 -7.52 -25.71 -0.40
C GLY A 440 -7.76 -24.87 -1.67
N ARG A 441 -6.71 -24.60 -2.46
CA ARG A 441 -6.79 -23.92 -3.76
C ARG A 441 -6.27 -24.79 -4.89
N THR A 442 -6.99 -24.82 -6.00
CA THR A 442 -6.54 -25.45 -7.24
C THR A 442 -5.47 -24.57 -7.88
N MET A 443 -4.26 -25.10 -7.95
CA MET A 443 -3.08 -24.47 -8.50
C MET A 443 -2.82 -25.00 -9.90
N VAL A 444 -2.62 -24.10 -10.86
CA VAL A 444 -2.45 -24.43 -12.28
C VAL A 444 -1.19 -23.78 -12.85
N PRO A 445 -0.52 -24.40 -13.84
CA PRO A 445 0.64 -23.80 -14.48
C PRO A 445 0.27 -22.45 -15.10
N MET A 446 1.03 -21.42 -14.76
CA MET A 446 0.72 -20.06 -15.16
C MET A 446 0.62 -19.87 -16.69
N ARG A 447 1.46 -20.56 -17.46
CA ARG A 447 1.42 -20.52 -18.93
C ARG A 447 0.06 -20.95 -19.49
N PHE A 448 -0.50 -22.02 -18.91
CA PHE A 448 -1.81 -22.54 -19.32
C PHE A 448 -2.92 -21.51 -19.11
N VAL A 449 -2.86 -20.74 -18.01
CA VAL A 449 -3.84 -19.68 -17.71
C VAL A 449 -3.87 -18.61 -18.78
N GLY A 450 -2.69 -18.18 -19.23
CA GLY A 450 -2.56 -17.18 -20.28
C GLY A 450 -3.13 -17.66 -21.61
N GLU A 451 -2.56 -18.75 -22.12
CA GLU A 451 -2.82 -19.24 -23.47
C GLU A 451 -4.29 -19.59 -23.70
N THR A 452 -4.97 -20.15 -22.70
CA THR A 452 -6.35 -20.64 -22.85
C THR A 452 -7.40 -19.54 -22.86
N LEU A 453 -7.14 -18.40 -22.24
CA LEU A 453 -8.05 -17.24 -22.24
C LEU A 453 -7.57 -16.11 -23.19
N GLY A 454 -6.59 -16.41 -24.05
CA GLY A 454 -6.00 -15.45 -24.99
C GLY A 454 -5.12 -14.38 -24.33
N ALA A 455 -4.83 -14.50 -23.03
CA ALA A 455 -4.00 -13.55 -22.31
C ALA A 455 -2.50 -13.82 -22.50
N LYS A 456 -1.71 -12.76 -22.63
CA LYS A 456 -0.24 -12.85 -22.64
C LYS A 456 0.28 -12.90 -21.21
N VAL A 457 1.17 -13.85 -20.93
CA VAL A 457 1.80 -14.00 -19.61
C VAL A 457 3.28 -13.68 -19.76
N ASN A 458 3.73 -12.67 -19.01
CA ASN A 458 5.12 -12.25 -18.96
C ASN A 458 5.65 -12.35 -17.53
N TYR A 459 6.81 -12.98 -17.38
CA TYR A 459 7.57 -12.87 -16.14
C TYR A 459 8.59 -11.75 -16.30
N VAL A 460 8.41 -10.68 -15.53
CA VAL A 460 9.26 -9.49 -15.57
C VAL A 460 10.24 -9.57 -14.42
N THR A 461 11.53 -9.36 -14.69
CA THR A 461 12.60 -9.33 -13.68
C THR A 461 13.10 -7.92 -13.38
N THR A 462 12.90 -6.99 -14.31
CA THR A 462 13.24 -5.57 -14.15
C THR A 462 12.34 -4.96 -13.08
N ASN A 463 12.90 -4.20 -12.13
CA ASN A 463 12.15 -3.59 -11.02
C ASN A 463 11.48 -4.60 -10.05
N GLY A 464 12.07 -5.80 -9.96
CA GLY A 464 11.65 -6.88 -9.07
C GLY A 464 10.86 -7.97 -9.81
N PRO A 465 11.04 -9.25 -9.42
CA PRO A 465 10.40 -10.36 -10.10
C PRO A 465 8.88 -10.34 -9.90
N ALA A 466 8.13 -10.20 -10.99
CA ALA A 466 6.68 -10.15 -11.00
C ALA A 466 6.11 -10.87 -12.23
N VAL A 467 4.85 -11.28 -12.12
CA VAL A 467 4.10 -11.84 -13.24
C VAL A 467 3.09 -10.81 -13.72
N HIS A 468 3.03 -10.62 -15.03
CA HIS A 468 2.02 -9.81 -15.69
C HIS A 468 1.19 -10.68 -16.63
N ILE A 469 -0.12 -10.64 -16.44
CA ILE A 469 -1.11 -11.30 -17.28
C ILE A 469 -1.91 -10.21 -17.98
N ILE A 470 -1.84 -10.14 -19.31
CA ILE A 470 -2.44 -9.08 -20.11
C ILE A 470 -3.49 -9.72 -21.02
N SER A 471 -4.77 -9.43 -20.78
CA SER A 471 -5.85 -9.92 -21.64
C SER A 471 -5.81 -9.29 -23.04
N PRO A 472 -6.44 -9.88 -24.08
CA PRO A 472 -6.57 -9.25 -25.40
C PRO A 472 -7.21 -7.86 -25.35
N GLU A 473 -8.18 -7.69 -24.45
CA GLU A 473 -8.87 -6.43 -24.16
C GLU A 473 -8.08 -5.53 -23.18
N GLY A 474 -6.90 -5.97 -22.72
CA GLY A 474 -6.29 -5.54 -21.47
C GLY A 474 -5.48 -4.25 -21.52
N GLY A 475 -5.80 -3.36 -20.56
CA GLY A 475 -5.11 -2.09 -20.30
C GLY A 475 -5.98 -0.88 -20.62
N THR A 476 -6.54 -0.17 -19.63
CA THR A 476 -6.94 1.24 -19.86
C THR A 476 -5.68 2.08 -20.12
N ALA A 477 -5.79 3.25 -20.76
CA ALA A 477 -4.61 4.07 -21.08
C ALA A 477 -3.74 4.45 -19.85
N ASP A 478 -4.30 4.38 -18.64
CA ASP A 478 -3.61 4.62 -17.36
C ASP A 478 -2.84 3.40 -16.82
N GLU A 479 -3.07 2.23 -17.40
CA GLU A 479 -2.47 0.96 -17.02
C GLU A 479 -1.19 0.65 -17.83
N GLN A 480 -0.94 1.39 -18.91
CA GLN A 480 0.31 1.37 -19.70
C GLN A 480 1.20 2.56 -19.31
#